data_AF-A0A7X7PIY2-F1
#
_entry.id   AF-A0A7X7PIY2-F1
#
_cell.length_a   1.000
_cell.length_b   1.000
_cell.length_c   1.000
_cell.angle_alpha   90.00
_cell.angle_beta   90.00
_cell.angle_gamma   90.00
#
_symmetry.space_group_name_H-M   'P 1'
#
loop_
_entity.id
_entity.type
_entity.pdbx_description
1 polymer ?
#
loop_
_entity_poly.entity_id
_entity_poly.type
_entity_poly.pdbx_seq_one_letter_code
_entity_poly.pdbx_strand_id
1 'polypeptide(L)'
;DYSGTGLNEGSKVAIAAAGERRRELWPELPGGLRLPRPFDAHAMVMPGVVAAAGAPFTSYDAAAREIDAFARELEPHDLGGIPLIVLCDDAAFCAASLENFLWVTFTRSNPSHDVHGVGAFIEHKHWGCRGPLIIDARTKPHHAPPLLSDPAVEKRVDRLGERGASLHGII
;
A
#
# COMPACT_ATOMS: atom_id res chain seq x y z
N ASP A 1 14.21 -9.47 -3.72
CA ASP A 1 12.91 -8.80 -3.63
C ASP A 1 11.92 -9.81 -3.07
N TYR A 2 11.18 -9.45 -2.03
CA TYR A 2 10.25 -10.35 -1.34
C TYR A 2 8.91 -10.50 -2.07
N SER A 3 8.69 -9.72 -3.14
CA SER A 3 7.46 -9.73 -3.96
C SER A 3 7.56 -10.53 -5.27
N GLY A 4 8.75 -11.01 -5.63
CA GLY A 4 8.99 -11.81 -6.84
C GLY A 4 8.99 -13.32 -6.57
N THR A 5 8.94 -14.13 -7.63
CA THR A 5 9.05 -15.60 -7.55
C THR A 5 10.46 -16.11 -7.26
N GLY A 6 11.46 -15.23 -7.30
CA GLY A 6 12.88 -15.54 -7.13
C GLY A 6 13.69 -14.36 -6.57
N LEU A 7 14.85 -14.67 -5.98
CA LEU A 7 15.73 -13.66 -5.39
C LEU A 7 16.30 -12.76 -6.50
N ASN A 8 16.09 -11.44 -6.41
CA ASN A 8 16.53 -10.40 -7.36
C ASN A 8 15.91 -10.44 -8.77
N GLU A 9 14.95 -11.32 -9.02
CA GLU A 9 14.19 -11.39 -10.28
C GLU A 9 13.00 -10.43 -10.31
N GLY A 10 12.76 -9.70 -9.22
CA GLY A 10 11.74 -8.66 -9.14
C GLY A 10 11.95 -7.56 -10.18
N SER A 11 10.84 -7.12 -10.77
CA SER A 11 10.82 -5.96 -11.64
C SER A 11 11.17 -4.69 -10.85
N LYS A 12 11.62 -3.65 -11.56
CA LYS A 12 12.11 -2.41 -10.94
C LYS A 12 11.42 -1.25 -11.65
N VAL A 13 11.02 -0.25 -10.88
CA VAL A 13 10.45 1.00 -11.38
C VAL A 13 11.11 2.16 -10.65
N ALA A 14 11.33 3.25 -11.38
CA ALA A 14 11.75 4.52 -10.80
C ALA A 14 10.68 5.56 -11.09
N ILE A 15 10.12 6.17 -10.04
CA ILE A 15 9.17 7.27 -10.16
C ILE A 15 9.95 8.55 -9.85
N ALA A 16 10.26 9.32 -10.88
CA ALA A 16 10.96 10.61 -10.73
C ALA A 16 9.93 11.71 -10.46
N ALA A 17 10.07 12.42 -9.34
CA ALA A 17 9.28 13.59 -9.00
C ALA A 17 10.21 14.80 -8.82
N ALA A 18 10.21 15.72 -9.80
CA ALA A 18 11.04 16.92 -9.80
C ALA A 18 10.34 18.07 -10.54
N GLY A 19 10.71 19.31 -10.21
CA GLY A 19 10.18 20.54 -10.83
C GLY A 19 9.10 21.24 -9.99
N GLU A 20 8.33 22.10 -10.66
CA GLU A 20 7.31 22.93 -10.03
C GLU A 20 6.17 22.12 -9.40
N ARG A 21 5.59 22.66 -8.33
CA ARG A 21 4.44 22.04 -7.64
C ARG A 21 3.27 21.87 -8.62
N ARG A 22 2.79 20.63 -8.79
CA ARG A 22 1.70 20.30 -9.74
C ARG A 22 0.30 20.26 -9.13
N ARG A 23 0.17 20.07 -7.82
CA ARG A 23 -1.12 19.88 -7.14
C ARG A 23 -1.05 20.25 -5.66
N GLU A 24 -2.21 20.46 -5.06
CA GLU A 24 -2.41 20.52 -3.61
C GLU A 24 -2.87 19.17 -3.11
N LEU A 25 -2.19 18.63 -2.10
CA LEU A 25 -2.49 17.31 -1.57
C LEU A 25 -3.55 17.41 -0.49
N TRP A 26 -4.58 16.57 -0.58
CA TRP A 26 -5.66 16.59 0.39
C TRP A 26 -5.28 15.81 1.65
N PRO A 27 -5.47 16.38 2.86
CA PRO A 27 -5.22 15.69 4.11
C PRO A 27 -6.29 14.64 4.44
N GLU A 28 -7.45 14.71 3.78
CA GLU A 28 -8.60 13.81 3.91
C GLU A 28 -9.34 13.69 2.58
N LEU A 29 -10.14 12.65 2.40
CA LEU A 29 -11.03 12.56 1.24
C LEU A 29 -12.14 13.61 1.36
N PRO A 30 -12.46 14.35 0.28
CA PRO A 30 -13.53 15.34 0.32
C PRO A 30 -14.86 14.66 0.66
N GLY A 31 -15.69 15.32 1.49
CA GLY A 31 -16.80 14.73 2.26
C GLY A 31 -17.93 13.98 1.53
N GLY A 32 -17.83 13.75 0.21
CA GLY A 32 -18.72 12.87 -0.56
C GLY A 32 -18.01 11.73 -1.29
N LEU A 33 -16.68 11.75 -1.38
CA LEU A 33 -15.90 10.75 -2.07
C LEU A 33 -15.80 9.50 -1.21
N ARG A 34 -16.43 8.42 -1.66
CA ARG A 34 -16.30 7.08 -1.08
C ARG A 34 -15.50 6.23 -2.05
N LEU A 35 -14.57 5.44 -1.52
CA LEU A 35 -13.89 4.46 -2.34
C LEU A 35 -14.86 3.33 -2.73
N PRO A 36 -14.90 2.93 -4.02
CA PRO A 36 -15.72 1.83 -4.47
C PRO A 36 -15.34 0.49 -3.82
N ARG A 37 -16.31 -0.42 -3.74
CA ARG A 37 -16.03 -1.81 -3.40
C ARG A 37 -15.18 -2.47 -4.50
N PRO A 38 -14.33 -3.45 -4.16
CA PRO A 38 -14.18 -4.06 -2.84
C PRO A 38 -13.23 -3.31 -1.89
N PHE A 39 -12.71 -2.13 -2.26
CA PHE A 39 -11.69 -1.39 -1.49
C PHE A 39 -12.27 -0.17 -0.76
N ASP A 40 -13.39 -0.35 -0.05
CA ASP A 40 -14.16 0.72 0.57
C ASP A 40 -13.65 1.15 1.97
N ALA A 41 -12.92 0.27 2.67
CA ALA A 41 -12.23 0.62 3.91
C ALA A 41 -10.94 1.39 3.60
N HIS A 42 -10.71 2.54 4.22
CA HIS A 42 -9.55 3.37 3.89
C HIS A 42 -9.04 4.19 5.08
N ALA A 43 -7.79 4.65 4.96
CA ALA A 43 -7.17 5.59 5.87
C ALA A 43 -6.17 6.48 5.10
N MET A 44 -6.03 7.73 5.53
CA MET A 44 -5.01 8.63 4.99
C MET A 44 -3.67 8.32 5.63
N VAL A 45 -2.67 7.95 4.83
CA VAL A 45 -1.29 7.73 5.31
C VAL A 45 -0.63 9.08 5.60
N MET A 46 -0.78 9.99 4.64
CA MET A 46 -0.32 11.38 4.65
C MET A 46 -1.12 12.15 3.60
N PRO A 47 -1.05 13.49 3.53
CA PRO A 47 -1.77 14.24 2.51
C PRO A 47 -1.50 13.68 1.10
N GLY A 48 -2.57 13.32 0.40
CA GLY A 48 -2.53 12.78 -0.95
C GLY A 48 -2.22 11.28 -1.09
N VAL A 49 -1.99 10.55 -0.01
CA VAL A 49 -1.76 9.10 -0.04
C VAL A 49 -2.82 8.38 0.77
N VAL A 50 -3.57 7.52 0.08
CA VAL A 50 -4.67 6.75 0.65
C VAL A 50 -4.27 5.29 0.72
N ALA A 51 -4.33 4.68 1.90
CA ALA A 51 -4.36 3.23 2.04
C ALA A 51 -5.81 2.77 1.94
N ALA A 52 -6.09 1.79 1.08
CA ALA A 52 -7.40 1.19 0.91
C ALA A 52 -7.31 -0.32 1.13
N ALA A 53 -8.22 -0.86 1.92
CA ALA A 53 -8.31 -2.28 2.24
C ALA A 53 -9.64 -2.84 1.75
N GLY A 54 -9.64 -4.14 1.45
CA GLY A 54 -10.75 -4.77 0.77
C GLY A 54 -10.64 -6.28 0.68
N ALA A 55 -11.18 -6.85 -0.40
CA ALA A 55 -11.09 -8.28 -0.66
C ALA A 55 -9.62 -8.75 -0.71
N PRO A 56 -9.30 -9.89 -0.08
CA PRO A 56 -7.95 -10.43 -0.09
C PRO A 56 -7.52 -10.77 -1.52
N PHE A 57 -6.23 -10.64 -1.79
CA PHE A 57 -5.68 -11.08 -3.07
C PHE A 57 -5.86 -12.59 -3.22
N THR A 58 -6.36 -13.03 -4.38
CA THR A 58 -6.54 -14.46 -4.71
C THR A 58 -5.65 -14.89 -5.86
N SER A 59 -5.71 -14.19 -6.98
CA SER A 59 -4.84 -14.37 -8.14
C SER A 59 -4.67 -13.05 -8.89
N TYR A 60 -3.62 -12.95 -9.71
CA TYR A 60 -3.39 -11.76 -10.55
C TYR A 60 -4.53 -11.49 -11.51
N ASP A 61 -5.14 -12.53 -12.10
CA ASP A 61 -6.29 -12.37 -12.99
C ASP A 61 -7.52 -11.80 -12.28
N ALA A 62 -7.77 -12.23 -11.04
CA ALA A 62 -8.87 -11.69 -10.24
C ALA A 62 -8.57 -10.26 -9.80
N ALA A 63 -7.36 -10.02 -9.28
CA ALA A 63 -6.90 -8.70 -8.86
C ALA A 63 -7.00 -7.67 -10.00
N ALA A 64 -6.54 -8.02 -11.21
CA ALA A 64 -6.63 -7.14 -12.37
C ALA A 64 -8.08 -6.72 -12.66
N ARG A 65 -9.03 -7.67 -12.63
CA ARG A 65 -10.46 -7.36 -12.84
C ARG A 65 -11.06 -6.48 -11.74
N GLU A 66 -10.72 -6.76 -10.48
CA GLU A 66 -11.18 -5.98 -9.32
C GLU A 66 -10.66 -4.54 -9.37
N ILE A 67 -9.36 -4.38 -9.65
CA ILE A 67 -8.69 -3.09 -9.71
C ILE A 67 -9.14 -2.30 -10.93
N ASP A 68 -9.34 -2.93 -12.08
CA ASP A 68 -9.87 -2.27 -13.28
C ASP A 68 -11.30 -1.74 -13.05
N ALA A 69 -12.15 -2.53 -12.37
CA ALA A 69 -13.50 -2.07 -12.01
C ALA A 69 -13.45 -0.89 -11.04
N PHE A 70 -12.65 -1.02 -9.98
CA PHE A 70 -12.41 0.04 -9.00
C PHE A 70 -11.89 1.34 -9.65
N ALA A 71 -10.91 1.24 -10.54
CA ALA A 71 -10.33 2.36 -11.25
C ALA A 71 -11.35 3.06 -12.17
N ARG A 72 -12.21 2.29 -12.86
CA ARG A 72 -13.29 2.83 -13.71
C ARG A 72 -14.36 3.56 -12.91
N GLU A 73 -14.72 3.05 -11.73
CA GLU A 73 -15.70 3.73 -10.86
C GLU A 73 -15.14 5.02 -10.25
N LEU A 74 -13.82 5.09 -10.04
CA LEU A 74 -13.13 6.29 -9.59
C LEU A 74 -12.94 7.34 -10.68
N GLU A 75 -12.82 6.94 -11.95
CA GLU A 75 -12.49 7.83 -13.08
C GLU A 75 -13.37 9.08 -13.23
N PRO A 76 -14.70 9.04 -12.98
CA PRO A 76 -15.56 10.24 -13.07
C PRO A 76 -15.38 11.25 -11.92
N HIS A 77 -14.69 10.88 -10.84
CA HIS A 77 -14.55 11.70 -9.64
C HIS A 77 -13.32 12.62 -9.72
N ASP A 78 -13.39 13.78 -9.06
CA ASP A 78 -12.19 14.60 -8.85
C ASP A 78 -11.30 13.95 -7.79
N LEU A 79 -10.10 13.58 -8.22
CA LEU A 79 -9.05 12.95 -7.41
C LEU A 79 -7.77 13.79 -7.43
N GLY A 80 -7.86 15.07 -7.81
CA GLY A 80 -6.72 15.94 -8.06
C GLY A 80 -5.76 16.08 -6.87
N GLY A 81 -6.25 15.93 -5.64
CA GLY A 81 -5.43 15.96 -4.43
C GLY A 81 -4.88 14.62 -3.97
N ILE A 82 -5.21 13.51 -4.63
CA ILE A 82 -4.75 12.15 -4.30
C ILE A 82 -3.87 11.60 -5.43
N PRO A 83 -2.54 11.77 -5.41
CA PRO A 83 -1.64 11.15 -6.38
C PRO A 83 -1.49 9.62 -6.24
N LEU A 84 -1.72 9.05 -5.06
CA LEU A 84 -1.40 7.64 -4.79
C LEU A 84 -2.48 6.97 -3.94
N ILE A 85 -2.91 5.79 -4.39
CA ILE A 85 -3.73 4.84 -3.66
C ILE A 85 -2.93 3.55 -3.49
N VAL A 86 -2.83 3.04 -2.27
CA VAL A 86 -2.21 1.75 -1.95
C VAL A 86 -3.29 0.78 -1.54
N LEU A 87 -3.44 -0.31 -2.28
CA LEU A 87 -4.33 -1.42 -1.89
C LEU A 87 -3.55 -2.33 -0.94
N CYS A 88 -4.11 -2.63 0.23
CA CYS A 88 -3.43 -3.38 1.27
C CYS A 88 -4.42 -4.24 2.07
N ASP A 89 -3.90 -5.12 2.93
CA ASP A 89 -4.75 -5.99 3.75
C ASP A 89 -5.42 -5.24 4.92
N ASP A 90 -4.77 -4.18 5.43
CA ASP A 90 -5.26 -3.37 6.55
C ASP A 90 -4.83 -1.90 6.36
N ALA A 91 -5.82 -1.05 6.04
CA ALA A 91 -5.60 0.36 5.78
C ALA A 91 -5.18 1.14 7.04
N ALA A 92 -5.73 0.78 8.21
CA ALA A 92 -5.42 1.46 9.45
C ALA A 92 -3.98 1.16 9.90
N PHE A 93 -3.55 -0.10 9.80
CA PHE A 93 -2.16 -0.48 10.07
C PHE A 93 -1.19 0.22 9.11
N CYS A 94 -1.49 0.22 7.80
CA CYS A 94 -0.66 0.85 6.79
C CYS A 94 -0.49 2.37 7.03
N ALA A 95 -1.57 3.04 7.45
CA ALA A 95 -1.58 4.47 7.73
C ALA A 95 -1.07 4.86 9.12
N ALA A 96 -0.83 3.90 10.02
CA ALA A 96 -0.46 4.19 11.41
C ALA A 96 0.91 4.88 11.55
N SER A 97 1.83 4.65 10.60
CA SER A 97 3.16 5.27 10.58
C SER A 97 3.73 5.29 9.16
N LEU A 98 4.73 6.16 8.94
CA LEU A 98 5.43 6.19 7.65
C LEU A 98 6.20 4.88 7.41
N GLU A 99 6.76 4.29 8.46
CA GLU A 99 7.48 3.02 8.42
C GLU A 99 6.56 1.88 7.96
N ASN A 100 5.34 1.81 8.49
CA ASN A 100 4.35 0.81 8.08
C ASN A 100 3.97 0.99 6.62
N PHE A 101 3.71 2.22 6.19
CA PHE A 101 3.42 2.52 4.79
C PHE A 101 4.56 2.08 3.86
N LEU A 102 5.80 2.45 4.18
CA LEU A 102 6.96 2.10 3.37
C LEU A 102 7.14 0.58 3.31
N TRP A 103 7.03 -0.09 4.45
CA TRP A 103 7.16 -1.54 4.55
C TRP A 103 6.05 -2.25 3.77
N VAL A 104 4.78 -1.96 4.05
CA VAL A 104 3.65 -2.59 3.36
C VAL A 104 3.73 -2.36 1.86
N THR A 105 3.86 -1.10 1.43
CA THR A 105 3.78 -0.73 0.01
C THR A 105 4.92 -1.34 -0.79
N PHE A 106 6.17 -1.16 -0.34
CA PHE A 106 7.33 -1.44 -1.19
C PHE A 106 7.95 -2.83 -0.98
N THR A 107 7.58 -3.55 0.07
CA THR A 107 8.04 -4.95 0.25
C THR A 107 7.06 -6.00 -0.28
N ARG A 108 5.82 -5.60 -0.58
CA ARG A 108 4.74 -6.49 -1.04
C ARG A 108 4.29 -6.24 -2.48
N SER A 109 4.88 -5.25 -3.16
CA SER A 109 4.56 -4.93 -4.55
C SER A 109 5.68 -5.37 -5.50
N ASN A 110 5.32 -6.02 -6.59
CA ASN A 110 6.15 -6.27 -7.76
C ASN A 110 5.74 -5.28 -8.87
N PRO A 111 6.54 -4.24 -9.17
CA PRO A 111 6.12 -3.13 -10.02
C PRO A 111 5.47 -3.47 -11.36
N SER A 112 5.90 -4.54 -12.03
CA SER A 112 5.36 -4.94 -13.34
C SER A 112 3.95 -5.54 -13.28
N HIS A 113 3.52 -6.03 -12.11
CA HIS A 113 2.22 -6.69 -11.94
C HIS A 113 1.28 -5.91 -11.03
N ASP A 114 1.83 -5.13 -10.10
CA ASP A 114 1.08 -4.49 -9.02
C ASP A 114 0.91 -2.97 -9.21
N VAL A 115 1.35 -2.40 -10.33
CA VAL A 115 1.17 -0.97 -10.64
C VAL A 115 0.03 -0.78 -11.63
N HIS A 116 -0.97 -0.03 -11.20
CA HIS A 116 -2.19 0.30 -11.96
C HIS A 116 -2.46 1.80 -11.86
N GLY A 117 -3.51 2.31 -12.49
CA GLY A 117 -3.89 3.71 -12.32
C GLY A 117 -5.28 4.03 -12.84
N VAL A 118 -5.87 5.06 -12.25
CA VAL A 118 -7.18 5.58 -12.69
C VAL A 118 -7.04 6.26 -14.04
N GLY A 119 -7.83 5.84 -15.03
CA GLY A 119 -7.69 6.28 -16.41
C GLY A 119 -6.30 5.93 -16.98
N ALA A 120 -5.83 4.70 -16.75
CA ALA A 120 -4.57 4.21 -17.29
C ALA A 120 -4.57 4.15 -18.84
N PHE A 121 -3.45 4.48 -19.46
CA PHE A 121 -3.28 4.52 -20.91
C PHE A 121 -1.84 4.19 -21.32
N ILE A 122 -1.67 3.87 -22.60
CA ILE A 122 -0.36 3.78 -23.24
C ILE A 122 -0.34 4.76 -24.41
N GLU A 123 0.57 5.72 -24.37
CA GLU A 123 0.78 6.71 -25.44
C GLU A 123 2.24 6.65 -25.88
N HIS A 124 2.48 6.38 -27.16
CA HIS A 124 3.84 6.23 -27.70
C HIS A 124 4.74 5.28 -26.88
N LYS A 125 4.20 4.12 -26.45
CA LYS A 125 4.86 3.13 -25.58
C LYS A 125 5.14 3.59 -24.13
N HIS A 126 4.70 4.78 -23.75
CA HIS A 126 4.75 5.24 -22.37
C HIS A 126 3.45 4.88 -21.70
N TRP A 127 3.54 4.10 -20.63
CA TRP A 127 2.40 3.87 -19.75
C TRP A 127 2.22 5.08 -18.83
N GLY A 128 0.97 5.44 -18.57
CA GLY A 128 0.61 6.47 -17.62
C GLY A 128 -0.83 6.32 -17.14
N CYS A 129 -1.24 7.20 -16.24
CA CYS A 129 -2.62 7.31 -15.77
C CYS A 129 -3.01 8.79 -15.62
N ARG A 130 -4.30 9.10 -15.77
CA ARG A 130 -4.82 10.47 -15.67
C ARG A 130 -5.15 10.86 -14.23
N GLY A 131 -5.56 9.89 -13.42
CA GLY A 131 -5.84 10.03 -12.00
C GLY A 131 -4.71 9.49 -11.12
N PRO A 132 -5.04 9.03 -9.90
CA PRO A 132 -4.07 8.43 -8.98
C PRO A 132 -3.37 7.20 -9.57
N LEU A 133 -2.09 7.06 -9.24
CA LEU A 133 -1.38 5.77 -9.31
C LEU A 133 -1.97 4.84 -8.26
N ILE A 134 -2.18 3.58 -8.61
CA ILE A 134 -2.64 2.54 -7.70
C ILE A 134 -1.52 1.50 -7.57
N ILE A 135 -1.12 1.17 -6.34
CA ILE A 135 -0.17 0.09 -6.05
C ILE A 135 -0.90 -1.01 -5.28
N ASP A 136 -0.92 -2.23 -5.82
CA ASP A 136 -1.44 -3.41 -5.11
C ASP A 136 -0.37 -4.00 -4.19
N ALA A 137 -0.44 -3.66 -2.91
CA ALA A 137 0.44 -4.16 -1.85
C ALA A 137 -0.24 -5.22 -0.95
N ARG A 138 -1.37 -5.79 -1.37
CA ARG A 138 -2.00 -6.92 -0.66
C ARG A 138 -1.05 -8.11 -0.57
N THR A 139 -1.21 -8.93 0.45
CA THR A 139 -0.39 -10.14 0.62
C THR A 139 -0.75 -11.17 -0.45
N LYS A 140 0.24 -11.66 -1.22
CA LYS A 140 0.04 -12.71 -2.23
C LYS A 140 0.32 -14.09 -1.64
N PRO A 141 -0.32 -15.18 -2.13
CA PRO A 141 -0.15 -16.54 -1.60
C PRO A 141 1.30 -17.06 -1.58
N HIS A 142 2.17 -16.52 -2.43
CA HIS A 142 3.59 -16.91 -2.51
C HIS A 142 4.50 -16.08 -1.60
N HIS A 143 3.98 -15.04 -0.93
CA HIS A 143 4.75 -14.31 0.07
C HIS A 143 5.03 -15.20 1.28
N ALA A 144 6.21 -15.02 1.89
CA ALA A 144 6.49 -15.66 3.16
C ALA A 144 5.45 -15.21 4.21
N PRO A 145 5.00 -16.11 5.11
CA PRO A 145 4.16 -15.72 6.23
C PRO A 145 4.82 -14.60 7.04
N PRO A 146 4.04 -13.71 7.66
CA PRO A 146 4.60 -12.70 8.53
C PRO A 146 5.37 -13.35 9.68
N LEU A 147 6.52 -12.77 10.03
CA LEU A 147 7.25 -13.16 11.23
C LEU A 147 6.50 -12.60 12.43
N LEU A 148 5.77 -13.46 13.13
CA LEU A 148 5.03 -13.11 14.35
C LEU A 148 5.89 -13.46 15.56
N SER A 149 6.05 -12.50 16.48
CA SER A 149 6.65 -12.76 17.78
C SER A 149 5.85 -13.80 18.55
N ASP A 150 6.54 -14.66 19.30
CA ASP A 150 5.88 -15.58 20.24
C ASP A 150 5.51 -14.78 21.51
N PRO A 151 4.20 -14.64 21.84
CA PRO A 151 3.77 -13.85 23.00
C PRO A 151 4.30 -14.39 24.33
N ALA A 152 4.60 -15.69 24.42
CA ALA A 152 5.20 -16.28 25.62
C ALA A 152 6.68 -15.88 25.74
N VAL A 153 7.39 -15.77 24.62
CA VAL A 153 8.77 -15.29 24.58
C VAL A 153 8.83 -13.79 24.87
N GLU A 154 7.94 -12.98 24.29
CA GLU A 154 7.84 -11.54 24.60
C GLU A 154 7.67 -11.32 26.10
N LYS A 155 6.67 -11.96 26.72
CA LYS A 155 6.44 -11.88 28.18
C LYS A 155 7.66 -12.34 28.99
N ARG A 156 8.44 -13.29 28.49
CA ARG A 156 9.68 -13.71 29.16
C ARG A 156 10.76 -12.63 29.10
N VAL A 157 10.87 -11.93 27.98
CA VAL A 157 11.82 -10.83 27.79
C VAL A 157 11.38 -9.61 28.60
N ASP A 158 10.09 -9.25 28.58
CA ASP A 158 9.55 -8.12 29.34
C ASP A 158 9.87 -8.23 30.84
N ARG A 159 9.75 -9.44 31.39
CA ARG A 159 10.11 -9.71 32.80
C ARG A 159 11.58 -9.44 33.13
N LEU A 160 12.48 -9.45 32.14
CA LEU A 160 13.89 -9.12 32.37
C LEU A 160 14.11 -7.60 32.55
N GLY A 161 13.20 -6.77 32.05
CA GLY A 161 13.21 -5.30 32.21
C GLY A 161 12.55 -4.82 33.50
N GLU A 162 11.84 -5.69 34.23
CA GLU A 162 11.17 -5.33 35.48
C GLU A 162 12.15 -4.87 36.58
N ARG A 163 11.68 -4.02 37.50
CA ARG A 163 12.51 -3.48 38.58
C ARG A 163 13.16 -4.59 39.42
N GLY A 164 14.50 -4.62 39.40
CA GLY A 164 15.30 -5.62 40.11
C GLY A 164 15.71 -6.84 39.27
N ALA A 165 15.27 -6.92 38.01
CA ALA A 165 15.69 -7.95 37.06
C ALA A 165 16.97 -7.57 36.30
N SER A 166 17.52 -8.53 35.56
CA SER A 166 18.88 -8.45 34.98
C SER A 166 19.06 -7.38 33.91
N LEU A 167 17.98 -6.92 33.27
CA LEU A 167 18.01 -5.90 32.22
C LEU A 167 17.24 -4.63 32.61
N HIS A 168 16.90 -4.46 33.88
CA HIS A 168 16.19 -3.27 34.37
C HIS A 168 16.95 -1.97 34.05
N GLY A 169 16.27 -1.06 33.35
CA GLY A 169 16.83 0.23 32.92
C GLY A 169 17.64 0.16 31.61
N ILE A 170 17.69 -1.01 30.97
CA ILE A 170 18.26 -1.21 29.63
C ILE A 170 17.15 -1.45 28.60
N ILE A 171 16.21 -2.33 28.95
CA ILE A 171 14.95 -2.57 28.23
C ILE A 171 13.76 -2.19 29.10
#